data_AF-A0A7Y8LY96-F1
#
_entry.id   AF-A0A7Y8LY96-F1
#
_cell.length_a   1.000
_cell.length_b   1.000
_cell.length_c   1.000
_cell.angle_alpha   90.00
_cell.angle_beta   90.00
_cell.angle_gamma   90.00
#
_symmetry.space_group_name_H-M   'P 1'
#
loop_
_entity.id
_entity.type
_entity.pdbx_description
1 polymer ?
#
loop_
_entity_poly.entity_id
_entity_poly.type
_entity_poly.pdbx_seq_one_letter_code
_entity_poly.pdbx_strand_id
1 'polypeptide(L)' 'MVGEYDAALDHLEYLMSIPGDLGVGALRLDPAWNPVRDHPRFQALIRKYSR' A
#
# COMPACT_ATOMS: atom_id res chain seq x y z
N MET A 1 -1.87 6.33 -15.93
CA MET A 1 -2.86 5.30 -16.33
C MET A 1 -3.42 4.69 -15.06
N VAL A 2 -4.75 4.66 -14.86
CA VAL A 2 -5.37 4.14 -13.63
C VAL A 2 -5.06 2.64 -13.40
N GLY A 3 -4.91 1.86 -14.48
CA GLY A 3 -4.63 0.42 -14.38
C GLY A 3 -3.26 0.05 -13.80
N GLU A 4 -2.26 0.93 -13.87
CA GLU A 4 -0.94 0.66 -13.25
C GLU A 4 -0.99 0.77 -11.73
N TYR A 5 -1.86 1.65 -11.21
CA TYR A 5 -2.05 1.82 -9.77
C TYR A 5 -2.82 0.66 -9.15
N ASP A 6 -3.83 0.13 -9.83
CA ASP A 6 -4.55 -1.05 -9.35
C ASP A 6 -3.62 -2.27 -9.27
N ALA A 7 -2.81 -2.52 -10.30
CA ALA A 7 -1.85 -3.62 -10.30
C ALA A 7 -0.78 -3.47 -9.21
N ALA A 8 -0.29 -2.25 -8.96
CA ALA A 8 0.65 -1.97 -7.87
C ALA A 8 0.02 -2.22 -6.49
N LEU A 9 -1.26 -1.89 -6.32
CA LEU A 9 -1.98 -2.12 -5.06
C LEU A 9 -2.28 -3.60 -4.82
N ASP A 10 -2.53 -4.38 -5.87
CA ASP A 10 -2.66 -5.84 -5.77
C ASP A 10 -1.35 -6.48 -5.27
N HIS A 11 -0.21 -6.06 -5.82
CA HIS A 11 1.11 -6.52 -5.37
C HIS A 11 1.40 -6.10 -3.93
N LEU A 12 1.05 -4.86 -3.57
CA LEU A 12 1.22 -4.36 -2.22
C LEU A 12 0.38 -5.18 -1.23
N GLU A 13 -0.88 -5.47 -1.55
CA GLU A 13 -1.75 -6.29 -0.69
C GLU A 13 -1.17 -7.69 -0.46
N TYR A 14 -0.64 -8.33 -1.51
CA TYR A 14 0.05 -9.61 -1.39
C TYR A 14 1.28 -9.52 -0.49
N LEU A 15 2.15 -8.53 -0.69
CA LEU A 15 3.35 -8.35 0.13
C LEU A 15 3.02 -8.11 1.60
N MET A 16 1.99 -7.31 1.89
CA MET A 16 1.52 -7.04 3.26
C MET A 16 0.86 -8.25 3.92
N SER A 17 0.42 -9.25 3.14
CA SER A 17 -0.12 -10.51 3.68
C SER A 17 0.96 -11.44 4.22
N ILE A 18 2.21 -11.26 3.80
CA ILE A 18 3.35 -12.06 4.22
C ILE A 18 3.92 -11.43 5.50
N PRO A 19 4.08 -12.19 6.60
CA PRO A 19 4.77 -11.69 7.79
C PRO A 19 6.21 -11.25 7.44
N GLY A 20 6.53 -9.98 7.64
CA GLY A 20 7.83 -9.40 7.31
C GLY A 20 7.95 -7.93 7.69
N ASP A 21 9.08 -7.31 7.34
CA ASP A 21 9.44 -5.94 7.74
C ASP A 21 8.71 -4.84 6.96
N LEU A 22 7.91 -5.19 5.95
CA LEU A 22 7.08 -4.22 5.23
C LEU A 22 5.90 -3.80 6.12
N GLY A 23 6.18 -2.93 7.06
CA GLY A 23 5.17 -2.32 7.94
C GLY A 23 4.52 -1.11 7.28
N VAL A 24 3.32 -0.77 7.76
CA VAL A 24 2.59 0.44 7.34
C VAL A 24 3.42 1.72 7.50
N GLY A 25 4.31 1.78 8.50
CA GLY A 25 5.22 2.91 8.70
C GLY A 25 6.13 3.17 7.49
N ALA A 26 6.69 2.12 6.89
CA ALA A 26 7.57 2.25 5.73
C ALA A 26 6.80 2.80 4.51
N LEU A 27 5.60 2.30 4.26
CA LEU A 27 4.73 2.75 3.16
C LEU A 27 4.29 4.22 3.30
N ARG A 28 4.13 4.72 4.54
CA ARG A 28 3.80 6.12 4.79
C ARG A 28 4.97 7.06 4.52
N LEU A 29 6.20 6.61 4.76
CA LEU A 29 7.42 7.40 4.63
C LEU A 29 7.96 7.42 3.19
N ASP A 30 7.68 6.39 2.39
CA ASP A 30 8.19 6.25 1.04
C ASP A 30 7.43 7.16 0.03
N PRO A 31 8.11 8.10 -0.66
CA PRO A 31 7.52 8.97 -1.67
C PRO A 31 6.97 8.23 -2.90
N ALA A 32 7.40 6.99 -3.17
CA ALA A 32 6.91 6.19 -4.30
C ALA A 32 5.39 5.99 -4.26
N TRP A 33 4.80 6.01 -3.06
CA TRP A 33 3.36 5.86 -2.87
C TRP A 33 2.58 7.18 -2.92
N ASN A 34 3.24 8.32 -3.10
CA ASN A 34 2.57 9.63 -3.22
C ASN A 34 1.41 9.62 -4.24
N PRO A 35 1.55 9.04 -5.45
CA PRO A 35 0.48 9.07 -6.45
C PRO A 35 -0.76 8.25 -6.09
N VAL A 36 -0.63 7.24 -5.23
CA VAL A 36 -1.73 6.35 -4.80
C VAL A 36 -2.15 6.58 -3.35
N ARG A 37 -1.55 7.56 -2.67
CA ARG A 37 -1.80 7.81 -1.25
C ARG A 37 -3.25 8.14 -0.97
N ASP A 38 -3.92 8.87 -1.87
CA ASP A 38 -5.34 9.22 -1.76
C ASP A 38 -6.26 8.12 -2.33
N HIS A 39 -5.70 7.02 -2.85
CA HIS A 39 -6.49 5.94 -3.41
C HIS A 39 -7.25 5.20 -2.29
N PRO A 40 -8.58 4.97 -2.42
CA PRO A 40 -9.39 4.33 -1.38
C PRO A 40 -8.87 2.96 -0.95
N ARG A 41 -8.36 2.15 -1.90
CA ARG A 41 -7.78 0.83 -1.62
C ARG A 41 -6.47 0.93 -0.82
N PHE A 42 -5.61 1.90 -1.13
CA PHE A 42 -4.38 2.13 -0.38
C PHE A 42 -4.70 2.48 1.08
N GLN A 43 -5.64 3.41 1.29
CA GLN A 43 -6.08 3.80 2.63
C GLN A 43 -6.70 2.64 3.41
N ALA A 44 -7.42 1.74 2.75
CA ALA A 44 -7.95 0.53 3.39
C ALA A 44 -6.84 -0.43 3.84
N LEU A 45 -5.80 -0.65 3.01
CA LEU A 45 -4.62 -1.44 3.38
C LEU A 45 -3.91 -0.84 4.60
N ILE A 46 -3.62 0.46 4.56
CA ILE A 46 -2.99 1.17 5.68
C ILE A 46 -3.78 0.96 6.98
N ARG A 47 -5.11 1.09 6.96
CA ARG A 47 -5.95 0.85 8.15
C ARG A 47 -5.91 -0.61 8.63
N LYS A 48 -5.94 -1.58 7.72
CA LYS A 48 -5.91 -3.02 8.02
C LYS A 48 -4.64 -3.43 8.77
N TYR A 49 -3.50 -2.82 8.43
CA TYR A 49 -2.18 -3.21 8.94
C TYR A 49 -1.56 -2.21 9.93
N SER A 50 -2.24 -1.11 10.30
CA SER A 50 -1.77 -0.15 11.34
C SER A 50 -2.06 -0.61 12.78
N ARG A 51 -2.31 -1.90 13.00
CA ARG A 51 -2.78 -2.41 14.29
C ARG A 51 -1.63 -2.60 15.28
#